data_AF-A0A2H0IRC8-F1
#
_entry.id   AF-A0A2H0IRC8-F1
#
_cell.length_a   1.000
_cell.length_b   1.000
_cell.length_c   1.000
_cell.angle_alpha   90.00
_cell.angle_beta   90.00
_cell.angle_gamma   90.00
#
_symmetry.space_group_name_H-M   'P 1'
#
loop_
_entity.id
_entity.type
_entity.pdbx_description
1 polymer ?
#
loop_
_entity_poly.entity_id
_entity_poly.type
_entity_poly.pdbx_seq_one_letter_code
_entity_poly.pdbx_strand_id
1 'polypeptide(L)' 'WAGEDITKLTQIWCAKEALYKLHGRTQLIFAEQLKVNLPTNGTALGAIIENGITSSHALQWQKMEDLWCCVGY' A
#
# COMPACT_ATOMS: atom_id res chain seq x y z
N TRP A 1 -9.36 20.28 3.09
CA TRP A 1 -9.27 19.64 4.40
C TRP A 1 -9.80 18.21 4.28
N ALA A 2 -11.11 17.92 4.30
CA ALA A 2 -11.60 16.52 4.20
C ALA A 2 -11.21 15.73 2.92
N GLY A 3 -11.10 16.39 1.76
CA GLY A 3 -10.77 15.71 0.50
C GLY A 3 -9.31 15.24 0.38
N GLU A 4 -8.36 15.93 1.01
CA GLU A 4 -6.96 15.49 1.05
C GLU A 4 -6.81 14.25 1.94
N ASP A 5 -7.55 14.20 3.05
CA ASP A 5 -7.56 13.03 3.93
C ASP A 5 -8.14 11.81 3.23
N ILE A 6 -9.25 11.95 2.50
CA ILE A 6 -9.83 10.85 1.73
C ILE A 6 -8.86 10.35 0.65
N THR A 7 -8.19 11.26 -0.06
CA THR A 7 -7.23 10.89 -1.10
C THR A 7 -6.05 10.10 -0.52
N LYS A 8 -5.47 10.58 0.59
CA LYS A 8 -4.36 9.90 1.28
C LYS A 8 -4.80 8.53 1.81
N LEU A 9 -5.96 8.45 2.45
CA LEU A 9 -6.52 7.18 2.94
C LEU A 9 -6.76 6.20 1.79
N THR A 10 -7.25 6.67 0.65
CA THR A 10 -7.47 5.85 -0.56
C THR A 10 -6.15 5.30 -1.11
N GLN A 11 -5.10 6.13 -1.18
CA GLN A 11 -3.77 5.70 -1.61
C GLN A 11 -3.15 4.66 -0.66
N ILE A 12 -3.28 4.87 0.66
CA ILE A 12 -2.80 3.93 1.68
C ILE A 12 -3.56 2.61 1.57
N TRP A 13 -4.88 2.66 1.43
CA TRP A 13 -5.71 1.47 1.28
C TRP A 13 -5.33 0.68 0.04
N CYS A 14 -5.21 1.35 -1.11
CA CYS A 14 -4.83 0.75 -2.38
C CYS A 14 -3.46 0.05 -2.30
N ALA A 15 -2.51 0.66 -1.62
CA ALA A 15 -1.18 0.11 -1.43
C ALA A 15 -1.13 -1.12 -0.53
N LYS A 16 -1.87 -1.09 0.58
CA LYS A 16 -1.99 -2.26 1.46
C LYS A 16 -2.68 -3.43 0.77
N GLU A 17 -3.71 -3.15 -0.01
CA GLU A 17 -4.37 -4.14 -0.87
C GLU A 17 -3.40 -4.76 -1.88
N ALA A 18 -2.52 -3.96 -2.50
CA ALA A 18 -1.49 -4.47 -3.42
C ALA A 18 -0.49 -5.39 -2.69
N LEU A 19 0.01 -4.99 -1.52
CA LEU A 19 0.91 -5.83 -0.70
C LEU A 19 0.24 -7.12 -0.24
N TYR A 20 -1.03 -7.04 0.18
CA TYR A 20 -1.80 -8.20 0.60
C TYR A 20 -1.96 -9.21 -0.53
N LYS A 21 -2.24 -8.73 -1.75
CA LYS A 21 -2.32 -9.56 -2.97
C LYS A 21 -0.97 -10.15 -3.35
N LEU A 22 0.11 -9.36 -3.25
CA LEU A 22 1.47 -9.81 -3.52
C LEU A 22 1.90 -10.93 -2.56
N HIS A 23 1.50 -10.85 -1.29
CA HIS A 23 1.76 -11.89 -0.30
C HIS A 23 1.06 -13.22 -0.62
N GLY A 24 -0.14 -13.16 -1.20
CA GLY A 24 -0.88 -14.35 -1.65
C GLY A 24 -1.48 -15.24 -0.53
N ARG A 25 -1.27 -14.94 0.76
CA ARG A 25 -1.84 -15.70 1.89
C ARG A 25 -2.88 -14.91 2.68
N THR A 26 -3.87 -15.61 3.22
CA THR A 26 -5.08 -15.07 3.84
C THR A 26 -4.96 -14.66 5.32
N GLN A 27 -3.76 -14.65 5.90
CA GLN A 27 -3.57 -14.43 7.35
C GLN A 27 -2.64 -13.25 7.68
N LEU A 28 -2.90 -12.08 7.09
CA LEU A 28 -2.24 -10.84 7.51
C LEU A 28 -3.22 -9.90 8.20
N ILE A 29 -2.84 -9.42 9.38
CA ILE A 29 -3.53 -8.33 10.08
C ILE A 29 -3.17 -7.02 9.39
N PHE A 30 -4.12 -6.51 8.59
CA PHE A 30 -3.95 -5.35 7.71
C PHE A 30 -3.43 -4.07 8.40
N ALA A 31 -3.77 -3.88 9.68
CA ALA A 31 -3.34 -2.72 10.46
C ALA A 31 -1.88 -2.83 10.95
N GLU A 32 -1.44 -4.04 11.27
CA GLU A 32 -0.19 -4.27 12.00
C GLU A 32 0.94 -4.75 11.08
N GLN A 33 0.61 -5.65 10.15
CA GLN A 33 1.58 -6.38 9.34
C GLN A 33 1.86 -5.74 7.97
N LEU A 34 1.09 -4.73 7.59
CA LEU A 34 1.28 -3.99 6.33
C LEU A 34 1.61 -2.53 6.64
N LYS A 35 2.85 -2.12 6.36
CA LYS A 35 3.31 -0.73 6.49
C LYS A 35 3.53 -0.16 5.10
N VAL A 36 3.03 1.05 4.88
CA VAL A 36 3.15 1.76 3.60
C VAL A 36 3.45 3.22 3.89
N ASN A 37 4.40 3.76 3.14
CA ASN A 37 4.64 5.19 3.09
C ASN A 37 3.80 5.80 1.98
N LEU A 38 3.45 7.08 2.12
CA LEU A 38 2.82 7.82 1.03
C LEU A 38 3.80 7.96 -0.14
N PRO A 39 3.29 7.92 -1.39
CA PRO A 39 4.14 8.03 -2.57
C PRO A 39 4.82 9.39 -2.65
N THR A 40 6.12 9.36 -2.94
CA THR A 40 6.88 10.53 -3.40
C THR A 40 7.11 10.37 -4.89
N ASN A 41 6.63 11.30 -5.72
CA ASN A 41 6.70 11.20 -7.19
C ASN A 41 6.06 9.92 -7.76
N GLY A 42 5.00 9.41 -7.11
CA GLY A 42 4.26 8.23 -7.57
C GLY A 42 4.86 6.89 -7.16
N THR A 43 5.95 6.86 -6.38
CA THR A 43 6.53 5.60 -5.87
C THR A 43 6.80 5.67 -4.38
N ALA A 44 6.83 4.51 -3.73
CA ALA A 44 7.21 4.35 -2.32
C ALA A 44 7.66 2.91 -2.05
N LEU A 45 8.16 2.68 -0.84
CA LEU A 45 8.35 1.34 -0.30
C LEU A 45 7.19 0.97 0.61
N GLY A 46 6.68 -0.25 0.41
CA GLY A 46 5.81 -0.95 1.34
C GLY A 46 6.58 -2.04 2.06
N ALA A 47 6.09 -2.46 3.22
CA ALA A 47 6.68 -3.54 4.00
C ALA A 47 5.62 -4.50 4.52
N ILE A 48 5.93 -5.79 4.42
CA ILE A 48 5.14 -6.90 4.96
C ILE A 48 5.92 -7.45 6.16
N ILE A 49 5.25 -7.54 7.31
CA ILE A 49 5.83 -8.04 8.57
C ILE A 49 5.18 -9.38 8.90
N GLU A 50 5.93 -10.47 8.78
CA GLU A 50 5.48 -11.83 9.08
C GLU A 50 6.53 -12.54 9.95
N ASN A 51 6.11 -13.14 11.08
CA ASN A 51 6.99 -13.88 11.99
C ASN A 51 8.25 -13.10 12.44
N GLY A 52 8.13 -11.77 12.59
CA GLY A 52 9.24 -10.89 12.95
C GLY A 52 10.20 -10.53 11.81
N ILE A 53 9.96 -11.04 10.60
CA ILE A 53 10.72 -10.71 9.39
C ILE A 53 10.00 -9.59 8.65
N THR A 54 10.76 -8.57 8.23
CA THR A 54 10.24 -7.47 7.42
C THR A 54 10.73 -7.61 5.98
N SER A 55 9.80 -7.75 5.05
CA SER A 55 10.06 -7.81 3.61
C SER A 55 9.60 -6.52 2.95
N SER A 56 10.53 -5.80 2.30
CA SER A 56 10.24 -4.54 1.62
C SER A 56 9.91 -4.78 0.14
N HIS A 57 8.90 -4.08 -0.36
CA HIS A 57 8.42 -4.18 -1.73
C HIS A 57 8.28 -2.79 -2.35
N ALA A 58 8.62 -2.69 -3.64
CA ALA A 58 8.43 -1.45 -4.37
C ALA A 58 6.95 -1.29 -4.70
N LEU A 59 6.45 -0.07 -4.52
CA LEU A 59 5.06 0.28 -4.82
C LEU A 59 5.05 1.45 -5.79
N GLN A 60 4.21 1.33 -6.81
CA GLN A 60 3.97 2.38 -7.79
C GLN A 60 2.48 2.75 -7.79
N TRP A 61 2.19 4.04 -7.72
CA TRP A 61 0.85 4.59 -7.79
C TRP A 61 0.64 5.27 -9.14
N GLN A 62 -0.55 5.09 -9.68
CA GLN A 62 -1.00 5.78 -10.87
C GLN A 62 -2.43 6.28 -10.62
N LYS A 63 -2.66 7.58 -10.86
CA LYS A 63 -4.00 8.14 -10.89
C LYS A 63 -4.57 7.98 -12.29
N MET A 64 -5.73 7.34 -12.41
CA MET A 64 -6.45 7.13 -13.66
C MET A 64 -7.83 7.76 -13.51
N GLU A 65 -8.01 8.97 -14.02
CA GLU A 65 -9.24 9.76 -13.83
C GLU A 65 -9.62 9.87 -12.34
N ASP A 66 -10.68 9.19 -11.92
CA ASP A 66 -11.19 9.16 -10.55
C ASP A 66 -10.72 7.95 -9.73
N LEU A 67 -9.84 7.12 -10.30
CA LEU A 67 -9.33 5.90 -9.68
C LEU A 67 -7.86 6.01 -9.28
N TRP A 68 -7.53 5.39 -8.15
CA TRP A 68 -6.15 5.15 -7.73
C TRP A 68 -5.78 3.69 -7.96
N CYS A 69 -4.79 3.46 -8.82
CA CYS A 69 -4.17 2.16 -9.02
C CYS A 69 -2.84 2.12 -8.25
N CYS A 70 -2.58 1.00 -7.58
CA CYS A 70 -1.29 0.72 -6.96
C CYS A 70 -0.83 -0.69 -7.35
N VAL A 71 0.44 -0.78 -7.77
CA VAL A 71 1.09 -2.04 -8.15
C VAL A 71 2.27 -2.25 -7.23
N GLY A 72 2.33 -3.45 -6.63
CA GLY A 72 3.49 -3.91 -5.87
C GLY A 72 4.28 -4.96 -6.64
N TYR A 73 5.61 -4.86 -6.60
CA TYR A 73 6.54 -5.75 -7.27
C TYR A 73 7.85 -5.93 -6.49
#